data_AF-H0C4K4-F1
#
_entry.id   AF-H0C4K4-F1
#
_cell.length_a   1.000
_cell.length_b   1.000
_cell.length_c   1.000
_cell.angle_alpha   90.00
_cell.angle_beta   90.00
_cell.angle_gamma   90.00
#
_symmetry.space_group_name_H-M   'P 1'
#
loop_
_entity.id
_entity.type
_entity.pdbx_description
1 polymer ?
#
loop_
_entity_poly.entity_id
_entity_poly.type
_entity_poly.pdbx_seq_one_letter_code
_entity_poly.pdbx_strand_id
1 'polypeptide(L)'
;MHSNYMAVCGGGALNTHLMARLQAACPGIRVVPTDALGLPALQVEAAAFAWLAHRTVHGLSGNLASVTGAAGARVLGAVYPA
;
A
#
# COMPACT_ATOMS: atom_id res chain seq x y z
N MET A 1 -8.73 -11.20 -13.87
CA MET A 1 -9.57 -10.57 -12.83
C MET A 1 -9.37 -9.07 -12.92
N HIS A 2 -10.37 -8.31 -13.35
CA HIS A 2 -10.33 -6.85 -13.21
C HIS A 2 -10.75 -6.53 -11.78
N SER A 3 -9.93 -5.79 -11.04
CA SER A 3 -10.32 -5.31 -9.71
C SER A 3 -11.38 -4.22 -9.89
N ASN A 4 -12.52 -4.38 -9.21
CA ASN A 4 -13.60 -3.38 -9.24
C ASN A 4 -13.32 -2.17 -8.32
N TYR A 5 -12.13 -2.10 -7.71
CA TYR A 5 -11.75 -1.08 -6.74
C TYR A 5 -10.36 -0.49 -7.02
N MET A 6 -10.25 0.82 -6.88
CA MET A 6 -9.01 1.58 -6.80
C MET A 6 -8.95 2.27 -5.44
N ALA A 7 -8.07 1.79 -4.56
CA ALA A 7 -7.86 2.38 -3.25
C ALA A 7 -6.74 3.42 -3.32
N VAL A 8 -7.02 4.66 -2.90
CA VAL A 8 -6.09 5.78 -2.94
C VAL A 8 -5.57 6.06 -1.53
N CYS A 9 -4.26 6.24 -1.40
CA CYS A 9 -3.60 6.61 -0.16
C CYS A 9 -2.69 7.83 -0.37
N GLY A 10 -2.07 8.32 0.70
CA GLY A 10 -1.28 9.55 0.71
C GLY A 10 -2.14 10.80 0.63
N GLY A 11 -1.48 11.97 0.61
CA GLY A 11 -2.17 13.28 0.61
C GLY A 11 -3.11 13.49 -0.58
N GLY A 12 -2.87 12.82 -1.71
CA GLY A 12 -3.74 12.88 -2.88
C GLY A 12 -5.16 12.38 -2.63
N ALA A 13 -5.37 11.49 -1.66
CA ALA A 13 -6.70 11.00 -1.27
C ALA A 13 -7.58 12.12 -0.68
N LEU A 14 -6.99 13.19 -0.14
CA LEU A 14 -7.70 14.36 0.40
C LEU A 14 -8.05 15.38 -0.69
N ASN A 15 -7.50 15.24 -1.90
CA ASN A 15 -7.78 16.15 -3.00
C ASN A 15 -9.05 15.70 -3.74
N THR A 16 -10.19 16.31 -3.40
CA THR A 16 -11.51 15.97 -3.96
C THR A 16 -11.57 16.15 -5.48
N HIS A 17 -10.86 17.14 -6.03
CA HIS A 17 -10.80 17.35 -7.48
C HIS A 17 -10.05 16.22 -8.19
N LEU A 18 -8.91 15.80 -7.66
CA LEU A 18 -8.16 14.65 -8.18
C LEU A 18 -8.99 13.36 -8.11
N MET A 19 -9.62 13.09 -6.97
CA MET A 19 -10.44 11.89 -6.76
C MET A 19 -11.62 11.83 -7.75
N ALA A 20 -12.31 12.95 -7.97
CA ALA A 20 -13.39 13.03 -8.95
C ALA A 20 -12.90 12.75 -10.38
N ARG A 21 -11.72 13.26 -10.75
CA ARG A 21 -11.12 13.01 -12.07
C ARG A 21 -10.67 11.56 -12.25
N LEU A 22 -10.10 10.94 -11.22
CA LEU A 22 -9.77 9.52 -11.23
C LEU A 22 -11.02 8.67 -11.44
N GLN A 23 -12.11 8.98 -10.74
CA GLN A 23 -13.38 8.27 -10.91
C GLN A 23 -13.97 8.44 -12.32
N ALA A 24 -13.92 9.64 -12.89
CA ALA A 24 -14.40 9.90 -14.24
C ALA A 24 -13.54 9.18 -15.31
N ALA A 25 -12.23 9.09 -15.11
CA ALA A 25 -11.32 8.39 -16.01
C ALA A 25 -11.43 6.86 -15.93
N CYS A 26 -11.95 6.34 -14.82
CA CYS A 26 -12.08 4.90 -14.57
C CYS A 26 -13.54 4.52 -14.22
N PRO A 27 -14.50 4.69 -15.14
CA PRO A 27 -15.94 4.54 -14.82
C PRO A 27 -16.35 3.13 -14.38
N GLY A 28 -15.58 2.10 -14.75
CA GLY A 28 -15.82 0.71 -14.33
C GLY A 28 -15.17 0.33 -12.99
N ILE A 29 -14.46 1.25 -12.34
CA ILE A 29 -13.72 0.99 -11.10
C ILE A 29 -14.20 1.97 -10.03
N ARG A 30 -14.50 1.44 -8.84
CA ARG A 30 -14.85 2.28 -7.70
C ARG A 30 -13.58 2.88 -7.10
N VAL A 31 -13.39 4.19 -7.23
CA VAL A 31 -12.26 4.92 -6.66
C VAL A 31 -12.62 5.36 -5.23
N VAL A 32 -11.85 4.89 -4.25
CA VAL A 32 -12.10 5.17 -2.82
C VAL A 32 -10.81 5.53 -2.10
N PRO A 33 -10.85 6.39 -1.07
CA PRO A 33 -9.73 6.49 -0.15
C PRO A 33 -9.58 5.18 0.63
N THR A 34 -8.35 4.86 1.04
CA THR A 34 -8.04 3.67 1.86
C THR A 34 -8.73 3.69 3.22
N ASP A 35 -9.14 4.87 3.70
CA ASP A 35 -9.97 5.05 4.90
C ASP A 35 -11.25 4.21 4.85
N ALA A 36 -11.87 4.10 3.67
CA ALA A 36 -13.06 3.27 3.45
C ALA A 36 -12.80 1.76 3.57
N LEU A 37 -11.52 1.36 3.58
CA LEU A 37 -11.07 -0.02 3.78
C LEU A 37 -10.48 -0.24 5.18
N GLY A 38 -10.56 0.75 6.07
CA GLY A 38 -10.10 0.67 7.45
C GLY A 38 -8.63 1.02 7.68
N LEU A 39 -7.92 1.54 6.67
CA LEU A 39 -6.56 2.03 6.83
C LEU A 39 -6.49 3.53 6.47
N PRO A 40 -6.22 4.43 7.43
CA PRO A 40 -6.20 5.88 7.15
C PRO A 40 -5.23 6.23 6.01
N ALA A 41 -5.68 7.02 5.04
CA ALA A 41 -4.90 7.28 3.82
C ALA A 41 -3.50 7.87 4.09
N LEU A 42 -3.37 8.69 5.12
CA LEU A 42 -2.09 9.31 5.48
C LEU A 42 -1.15 8.39 6.26
N GLN A 43 -1.59 7.19 6.65
CA GLN A 43 -0.83 6.28 7.51
C GLN A 43 -0.37 5.01 6.78
N VAL A 44 -0.74 4.81 5.51
CA VAL A 44 -0.45 3.58 4.76
C VAL A 44 1.05 3.27 4.72
N GLU A 45 1.89 4.27 4.44
CA GLU A 45 3.35 4.08 4.37
C GLU A 45 3.95 3.74 5.75
N ALA A 46 3.52 4.44 6.80
CA ALA A 46 3.97 4.16 8.17
C ALA A 46 3.55 2.75 8.63
N ALA A 47 2.30 2.36 8.35
CA ALA A 47 1.79 1.02 8.63
C ALA A 47 2.56 -0.05 7.82
N ALA A 48 2.96 0.23 6.58
CA ALA A 48 3.77 -0.66 5.77
C ALA A 48 5.17 -0.90 6.38
N PHE A 49 5.82 0.14 6.92
CA PHE A 49 7.10 -0.03 7.63
C PHE A 49 6.94 -0.81 8.96
N ALA A 50 5.89 -0.55 9.73
CA ALA A 50 5.59 -1.32 10.93
C ALA A 50 5.35 -2.80 10.59
N TRP A 51 4.61 -3.08 9.50
CA TRP A 51 4.40 -4.42 8.99
C TRP A 51 5.72 -5.06 8.51
N LEU A 52 6.58 -4.32 7.82
CA LEU A 52 7.91 -4.81 7.43
C LEU A 52 8.75 -5.19 8.64
N ALA A 53 8.76 -4.38 9.71
CA ALA A 53 9.45 -4.71 10.95
C ALA A 53 8.93 -6.01 11.58
N HIS A 54 7.60 -6.21 11.62
CA HIS A 54 7.01 -7.48 12.04
C HIS A 54 7.49 -8.65 11.16
N ARG A 55 7.51 -8.49 9.83
CA ARG A 55 8.05 -9.53 8.92
C ARG A 55 9.51 -9.84 9.23
N THR A 56 10.36 -8.83 9.46
CA THR A 56 11.78 -8.99 9.82
C THR A 56 11.96 -9.79 11.11
N VAL A 57 11.27 -9.40 12.18
CA VAL A 57 11.36 -10.07 13.50
C VAL A 57 10.92 -11.53 13.43
N HIS A 58 9.97 -11.85 12.56
CA HIS A 58 9.49 -13.22 12.35
C HIS A 58 10.26 -13.98 11.25
N GLY A 59 11.32 -13.41 10.67
CA GLY A 59 12.10 -14.06 9.60
C GLY A 59 11.32 -14.30 8.31
N LEU A 60 10.25 -13.54 8.07
CA LEU A 60 9.37 -13.67 6.91
C LEU A 60 9.76 -12.69 5.80
N SER A 61 9.50 -13.05 4.54
CA SER A 61 9.84 -12.19 3.40
C SER A 61 9.06 -10.87 3.41
N GLY A 62 9.72 -9.76 3.14
CA GLY A 62 9.10 -8.43 3.05
C GLY A 62 8.86 -7.93 1.63
N ASN A 63 9.59 -8.48 0.64
CA ASN A 63 9.44 -8.09 -0.77
C ASN A 63 8.52 -9.02 -1.55
N LEU A 64 8.06 -8.52 -2.70
CA LEU A 64 7.49 -9.32 -3.77
C LEU A 64 8.42 -9.22 -4.98
N ALA A 65 9.06 -10.33 -5.36
CA ALA A 65 10.10 -10.36 -6.40
C ALA A 65 9.60 -9.84 -7.76
N SER A 66 8.33 -10.08 -8.11
CA SER A 66 7.73 -9.57 -9.35
C SER A 66 7.57 -8.05 -9.39
N VAL A 67 7.59 -7.37 -8.22
CA VAL A 67 7.56 -5.90 -8.12
C VAL A 67 8.97 -5.33 -8.07
N THR A 68 9.88 -5.95 -7.32
CA THR A 68 11.23 -5.41 -7.10
C THR A 68 12.28 -5.86 -8.12
N GLY A 69 12.00 -6.89 -8.93
CA GLY A 69 12.97 -7.51 -9.82
C GLY A 69 14.06 -8.33 -9.10
N ALA A 70 13.89 -8.62 -7.81
CA ALA A 70 14.86 -9.40 -7.05
C ALA A 70 14.86 -10.87 -7.51
N ALA A 71 16.00 -11.56 -7.38
CA ALA A 71 16.15 -12.97 -7.74
C ALA A 71 15.24 -13.92 -6.92
N GLY A 72 14.63 -13.46 -5.84
CA GLY A 72 13.67 -14.23 -5.05
C GLY A 72 13.15 -13.46 -3.84
N ALA A 73 12.36 -14.14 -3.01
CA ALA A 73 11.86 -13.61 -1.75
C ALA A 73 13.01 -13.36 -0.75
N ARG A 74 12.96 -12.24 -0.03
CA ARG A 74 13.97 -11.79 0.94
C ARG A 74 13.30 -11.23 2.19
N VAL A 75 13.86 -11.57 3.35
CA VAL A 75 13.62 -10.80 4.58
C VAL A 75 14.25 -9.43 4.38
N LEU A 76 13.51 -8.37 4.65
CA LEU A 76 13.98 -6.99 4.50
C LEU A 76 14.34 -6.40 5.87
N GLY A 77 15.28 -5.45 5.90
CA GLY A 77 15.67 -4.74 7.13
C GLY A 77 16.72 -5.48 7.98
N ALA A 78 17.01 -4.89 9.14
CA ALA A 78 17.93 -5.41 10.15
C ALA A 78 17.38 -5.11 11.56
N VAL A 79 17.72 -5.96 12.54
CA VAL A 79 17.28 -5.80 13.93
C VAL A 79 18.39 -5.14 14.73
N TYR A 80 18.09 -3.98 15.32
CA TYR A 80 18.97 -3.26 16.23
C TYR A 80 18.35 -3.36 17.64
N PRO A 81 18.95 -4.13 18.56
CA PRO A 81 18.44 -4.26 19.92
C PRO A 81 18.37 -2.90 20.63
N ALA A 82 17.41 -2.79 21.55
CA ALA A 82 17.17 -1.58 22.35
C ALA A 82 18.36 -1.24 23.28
#